data_AF-A0A7V4FZR9-F1
#
_entry.id   AF-A0A7V4FZR9-F1
#
_cell.length_a   1.000
_cell.length_b   1.000
_cell.length_c   1.000
_cell.angle_alpha   90.00
_cell.angle_beta   90.00
_cell.angle_gamma   90.00
#
_symmetry.space_group_name_H-M   'P 1'
#
loop_
_entity.id
_entity.type
_entity.pdbx_description
1 polymer ?
#
loop_
_entity_poly.entity_id
_entity_poly.type
_entity_poly.pdbx_seq_one_letter_code
_entity_poly.pdbx_strand_id
1 'polypeptide(L)'
;MKNSLGAVRAHLELAAFEMSVSYLNGYAPLPGLTLANLLIQPDNPALGQRPAVVLSRTAYRHQVVGFDFSTTIGTWVALRAEAAYRRPYDHQNRPYAPRPDIQYVLGADHTFGSVSVIAQYLGRYTFNWEKEHGTRSGPDTEILDVDYSDGAYNIASGLAQQELAKYNQMLFSQTARLQHLATTRIEWLLAHDTLSLSVLGFRNFTTEEWLVAPKIGYRLSDSMITYVGAEIFSGPAGTLFGMIDQSMSAGYAELRATL
;
A
#
# COMPACT_ATOMS: atom_id res chain seq x y z
N MET A 1 -8.37 -9.77 -28.60
CA MET A 1 -8.87 -8.70 -27.72
C MET A 1 -7.67 -7.97 -27.12
N LYS A 2 -7.52 -6.67 -27.37
CA LYS A 2 -6.30 -5.90 -27.02
C LYS A 2 -6.33 -5.36 -25.57
N ASN A 3 -7.52 -5.23 -24.98
CA ASN A 3 -7.78 -4.71 -23.63
C ASN A 3 -8.64 -5.67 -22.78
N SER A 4 -8.38 -6.97 -22.85
CA SER A 4 -9.14 -7.98 -22.08
C SER A 4 -8.41 -8.38 -20.80
N LEU A 5 -9.18 -8.57 -19.74
CA LEU A 5 -8.76 -9.26 -18.51
C LEU A 5 -9.30 -10.70 -18.58
N GLY A 6 -8.44 -11.66 -18.28
CA GLY A 6 -8.83 -13.07 -18.14
C GLY A 6 -8.29 -13.62 -16.83
N ALA A 7 -9.09 -14.43 -16.14
CA ALA A 7 -8.67 -15.11 -14.93
C ALA A 7 -9.26 -16.53 -14.88
N VAL A 8 -8.51 -17.45 -14.28
CA VAL A 8 -8.94 -18.82 -13.98
C VAL A 8 -8.58 -19.11 -12.54
N ARG A 9 -9.47 -19.79 -11.80
CA ARG A 9 -9.23 -20.25 -10.43
C ARG A 9 -9.66 -21.71 -10.33
N ALA A 10 -8.78 -22.52 -9.77
CA ALA A 10 -9.09 -23.88 -9.34
C ALA A 10 -9.14 -23.89 -7.82
N HIS A 11 -10.20 -24.45 -7.26
CA HIS A 11 -10.46 -24.47 -5.82
C HIS A 11 -10.67 -25.92 -5.37
N LEU A 12 -10.10 -26.24 -4.21
CA LEU A 12 -10.18 -27.54 -3.57
C LEU A 12 -10.59 -27.35 -2.12
N GLU A 13 -11.68 -27.99 -1.75
CA GLU A 13 -12.21 -28.01 -0.39
C GLU A 13 -12.14 -29.44 0.15
N LEU A 14 -11.40 -29.63 1.23
CA LEU A 14 -11.31 -30.88 1.97
C LEU A 14 -11.69 -30.63 3.44
N ALA A 15 -12.06 -31.68 4.15
CA ALA A 15 -12.47 -31.56 5.56
C ALA A 15 -11.39 -30.97 6.48
N ALA A 16 -10.10 -31.14 6.13
CA ALA A 16 -8.98 -30.65 6.93
C ALA A 16 -8.49 -29.26 6.51
N PHE A 17 -8.56 -28.93 5.21
CA PHE A 17 -8.05 -27.68 4.67
C PHE A 17 -8.75 -27.29 3.38
N GLU A 18 -8.70 -26.00 3.08
CA GLU A 18 -9.12 -25.40 1.83
C GLU A 18 -7.90 -24.83 1.11
N MET A 19 -7.84 -24.96 -0.20
CA MET A 19 -6.79 -24.31 -0.99
C MET A 19 -7.28 -23.92 -2.38
N SER A 20 -6.63 -22.93 -2.96
CA SER A 20 -6.90 -22.55 -4.34
C SER A 20 -5.63 -22.10 -5.06
N VAL A 21 -5.63 -22.29 -6.38
CA VAL A 21 -4.63 -21.74 -7.29
C VAL A 21 -5.35 -20.88 -8.31
N SER A 22 -4.84 -19.69 -8.55
CA SER A 22 -5.41 -18.75 -9.51
C SER A 22 -4.35 -18.23 -10.48
N TYR A 23 -4.80 -17.94 -11.70
CA TYR A 23 -4.02 -17.21 -12.70
C TYR A 23 -4.84 -16.04 -13.21
N LEU A 24 -4.23 -14.86 -13.26
CA LEU A 24 -4.81 -13.65 -13.82
C LEU A 24 -3.86 -13.06 -14.86
N ASN A 25 -4.42 -12.60 -15.97
CA ASN A 25 -3.73 -11.79 -16.97
C ASN A 25 -4.60 -10.57 -17.31
N GLY A 26 -4.14 -9.38 -16.93
CA GLY A 26 -4.95 -8.17 -17.02
C GLY A 26 -4.20 -6.92 -16.58
N TYR A 27 -4.94 -5.83 -16.41
CA TYR A 27 -4.40 -4.57 -15.90
C TYR A 27 -4.38 -4.57 -14.38
N ALA A 28 -3.30 -4.03 -13.81
CA ALA A 28 -3.19 -3.88 -12.37
C ALA A 28 -4.19 -2.82 -11.85
N PRO A 29 -4.88 -3.07 -10.73
CA PRO A 29 -5.84 -2.12 -10.17
C PRO A 29 -5.17 -0.86 -9.60
N LEU A 30 -3.92 -0.99 -9.13
CA LEU A 30 -3.11 0.13 -8.67
C LEU A 30 -2.21 0.63 -9.81
N PRO A 31 -2.53 1.78 -10.44
CA PRO A 31 -1.70 2.36 -11.49
C PRO A 31 -0.42 2.97 -10.89
N GLY A 32 0.62 3.10 -11.71
CA GLY A 32 1.80 3.88 -11.35
C GLY A 32 1.65 5.34 -11.73
N LEU A 33 2.59 6.16 -11.30
CA LEU A 33 2.66 7.59 -11.58
C LEU A 33 3.62 7.87 -12.73
N THR A 34 3.22 8.77 -13.62
CA THR A 34 4.05 9.26 -14.74
C THR A 34 3.98 10.78 -14.83
N LEU A 35 5.03 11.40 -15.34
CA LEU A 35 5.02 12.82 -15.68
C LEU A 35 4.13 13.03 -16.91
N ALA A 36 3.05 13.77 -16.74
CA ALA A 36 2.11 14.10 -17.83
C ALA A 36 2.50 15.42 -18.51
N ASN A 37 2.87 16.42 -17.70
CA ASN A 37 3.35 17.69 -18.19
C ASN A 37 4.26 18.34 -17.15
N LEU A 38 5.18 19.17 -17.62
CA LEU A 38 6.09 19.95 -16.81
C LEU A 38 6.09 21.38 -17.37
N LEU A 39 5.46 22.29 -16.63
CA LEU A 39 5.40 23.71 -16.97
C LEU A 39 6.44 24.43 -16.13
N ILE A 40 7.53 24.83 -16.78
CA ILE A 40 8.59 25.66 -16.21
C ILE A 40 8.66 26.79 -17.22
N GLN A 41 8.04 27.93 -16.90
CA GLN A 41 8.12 29.16 -17.69
C GLN A 41 8.55 30.25 -16.71
N PRO A 42 9.49 31.14 -17.06
CA PRO A 42 9.76 32.31 -16.22
C PRO A 42 8.49 33.15 -16.17
N ASP A 43 8.19 33.73 -15.01
CA ASP A 43 7.04 34.60 -14.78
C ASP A 43 6.79 35.51 -15.99
N ASN A 44 5.77 35.20 -16.79
CA ASN A 44 5.17 36.18 -17.65
C ASN A 44 3.95 36.72 -16.88
N PRO A 45 4.11 37.80 -16.09
CA PRO A 45 3.03 38.31 -15.23
C PRO A 45 1.76 38.70 -16.02
N ALA A 46 1.84 38.81 -17.35
CA ALA A 46 0.71 39.00 -18.24
C ALA A 46 -0.17 37.74 -18.45
N LEU A 47 0.35 36.53 -18.18
CA LEU A 47 -0.34 35.26 -18.43
C LEU A 47 -0.66 34.47 -17.15
N GLY A 48 -0.19 34.90 -15.98
CA GLY A 48 -0.50 34.27 -14.68
C GLY A 48 -0.09 32.79 -14.55
N GLN A 49 0.80 32.31 -15.41
CA GLN A 49 1.21 30.90 -15.43
C GLN A 49 2.25 30.66 -14.34
N ARG A 50 1.90 29.78 -13.39
CA ARG A 50 2.80 29.33 -12.33
C ARG A 50 3.51 28.05 -12.76
N PRO A 51 4.76 27.83 -12.34
CA PRO A 51 5.42 26.54 -12.52
C PRO A 51 4.54 25.41 -11.99
N ALA A 52 4.38 24.34 -12.78
CA ALA A 52 3.50 23.25 -12.43
C ALA A 52 4.08 21.90 -12.89
N VAL A 53 4.01 20.91 -12.00
CA VAL A 53 4.28 19.50 -12.31
C VAL A 53 2.94 18.78 -12.37
N VAL A 54 2.59 18.26 -13.55
CA VAL A 54 1.33 17.53 -13.74
C VAL A 54 1.65 16.05 -13.80
N LEU A 55 1.06 15.28 -12.88
CA LEU A 55 1.19 13.84 -12.81
C LEU A 55 -0.03 13.15 -13.42
N SER A 56 0.19 11.99 -14.02
CA SER A 56 -0.89 11.09 -14.47
C SER A 56 -0.76 9.72 -13.82
N ARG A 57 -1.89 9.03 -13.67
CA ARG A 57 -1.98 7.63 -13.26
C ARG A 57 -1.99 6.76 -14.51
N THR A 58 -0.93 6.00 -14.71
CA THR A 58 -0.74 5.15 -15.88
C THR A 58 -0.90 3.69 -15.51
N ALA A 59 -1.91 3.05 -16.10
CA ALA A 59 -2.16 1.63 -15.91
C ALA A 59 -1.11 0.78 -16.63
N TYR A 60 -0.73 -0.34 -16.02
CA TYR A 60 0.16 -1.33 -16.63
C TYR A 60 -0.48 -2.71 -16.59
N ARG A 61 -0.07 -3.57 -17.53
CA ARG A 61 -0.54 -4.95 -17.61
C ARG A 61 0.40 -5.85 -16.83
N HIS A 62 -0.15 -6.86 -16.17
CA HIS A 62 0.62 -7.88 -15.49
C HIS A 62 -0.03 -9.26 -15.63
N GLN A 63 0.71 -10.26 -15.19
CA GLN A 63 0.21 -11.59 -14.95
C GLN A 63 0.51 -11.97 -13.50
N VAL A 64 -0.45 -12.63 -12.85
CA VAL A 64 -0.39 -13.01 -11.45
C VAL A 64 -0.71 -14.49 -11.34
N VAL A 65 0.15 -15.23 -10.66
CA VAL A 65 -0.14 -16.60 -10.20
C VAL A 65 -0.33 -16.52 -8.70
N GLY A 66 -1.53 -16.84 -8.23
CA GLY A 66 -1.92 -16.80 -6.83
C GLY A 66 -2.12 -18.19 -6.26
N PHE A 67 -1.85 -18.33 -4.96
CA PHE A 67 -2.10 -19.50 -4.15
C PHE A 67 -2.69 -19.04 -2.81
N ASP A 68 -3.76 -19.69 -2.36
CA ASP A 68 -4.32 -19.50 -1.02
C ASP A 68 -4.55 -20.85 -0.34
N PHE A 69 -4.43 -20.85 0.97
CA PHE A 69 -4.56 -22.02 1.83
C PHE A 69 -5.16 -21.62 3.18
N SER A 70 -6.08 -22.41 3.71
CA SER A 70 -6.59 -22.27 5.06
C SER A 70 -6.80 -23.61 5.73
N THR A 71 -6.51 -23.69 7.03
CA THR A 71 -6.71 -24.88 7.85
C THR A 71 -7.01 -24.46 9.28
N THR A 72 -7.59 -25.35 10.07
CA THR A 72 -7.70 -25.17 11.51
C THR A 72 -6.79 -26.18 12.22
N ILE A 73 -6.01 -25.72 13.20
CA ILE A 73 -5.26 -26.60 14.09
C ILE A 73 -6.13 -26.88 15.33
N GLY A 74 -6.63 -28.11 15.44
CA GLY A 74 -7.59 -28.50 16.49
C GLY A 74 -8.92 -27.78 16.31
N THR A 75 -9.49 -27.26 17.40
CA THR A 75 -10.71 -26.44 17.39
C THR A 75 -10.44 -24.98 17.73
N TRP A 76 -9.17 -24.60 17.81
CA TRP A 76 -8.75 -23.36 18.45
C TRP A 76 -8.23 -22.36 17.42
N VAL A 77 -7.17 -22.69 16.68
CA VAL A 77 -6.46 -21.70 15.87
C VAL A 77 -6.78 -21.91 14.40
N ALA A 78 -7.31 -20.89 13.74
CA ALA A 78 -7.42 -20.85 12.29
C ALA A 78 -6.12 -20.29 11.70
N LEU A 79 -5.57 -20.97 10.71
CA LEU A 79 -4.41 -20.56 9.95
C LEU A 79 -4.82 -20.24 8.52
N ARG A 80 -4.23 -19.17 7.98
CA ARG A 80 -4.38 -18.74 6.60
C ARG A 80 -3.01 -18.44 6.00
N ALA A 81 -2.82 -18.84 4.75
CA ALA A 81 -1.64 -18.50 4.00
C ALA A 81 -2.04 -18.08 2.59
N GLU A 82 -1.43 -17.02 2.07
CA GLU A 82 -1.59 -16.58 0.70
C GLU A 82 -0.22 -16.30 0.11
N ALA A 83 -0.03 -16.60 -1.17
CA ALA A 83 1.16 -16.24 -1.92
C ALA A 83 0.80 -15.85 -3.35
N ALA A 84 1.48 -14.85 -3.90
CA ALA A 84 1.27 -14.40 -5.27
C ALA A 84 2.58 -14.05 -5.94
N TYR A 85 2.86 -14.67 -7.08
CA TYR A 85 3.90 -14.22 -8.01
C TYR A 85 3.29 -13.24 -9.01
N ARG A 86 3.82 -12.03 -9.07
CA ARG A 86 3.35 -10.99 -10.00
C ARG A 86 4.46 -10.64 -10.98
N ARG A 87 4.13 -10.61 -12.25
CA ARG A 87 5.04 -10.23 -13.34
C ARG A 87 4.39 -9.19 -14.24
N PRO A 88 4.70 -7.90 -14.02
CA PRO A 88 4.36 -6.84 -14.96
C PRO A 88 5.06 -7.05 -16.31
N TYR A 89 4.34 -6.76 -17.40
CA TYR A 89 4.91 -6.79 -18.74
C TYR A 89 5.80 -5.57 -18.95
N ASP A 90 6.95 -5.77 -19.58
CA ASP A 90 7.80 -4.67 -20.08
C ASP A 90 8.22 -3.66 -18.99
N HIS A 91 8.39 -4.14 -17.74
CA HIS A 91 8.73 -3.29 -16.60
C HIS A 91 10.06 -2.54 -16.76
N GLN A 92 11.00 -3.07 -17.55
CA GLN A 92 12.29 -2.43 -17.83
C GLN A 92 12.15 -1.12 -18.61
N ASN A 93 11.13 -1.00 -19.46
CA ASN A 93 10.86 0.21 -20.26
C ASN A 93 9.72 1.06 -19.69
N ARG A 94 9.18 0.68 -18.52
CA ARG A 94 7.99 1.29 -17.92
C ARG A 94 8.28 1.62 -16.45
N PRO A 95 8.83 2.80 -16.14
CA PRO A 95 9.18 3.18 -14.76
C PRO A 95 7.98 3.31 -13.81
N TYR A 96 6.76 3.28 -14.36
CA TYR A 96 5.49 3.26 -13.63
C TYR A 96 4.95 1.83 -13.39
N ALA A 97 5.60 0.80 -13.93
CA ALA A 97 5.28 -0.59 -13.62
C ALA A 97 6.28 -1.12 -12.57
N PRO A 98 5.83 -1.85 -11.54
CA PRO A 98 6.74 -2.41 -10.54
C PRO A 98 7.63 -3.49 -11.14
N ARG A 99 8.72 -3.80 -10.43
CA ARG A 99 9.52 -4.99 -10.75
C ARG A 99 8.73 -6.26 -10.38
N PRO A 100 8.97 -7.40 -11.04
CA PRO A 100 8.36 -8.65 -10.65
C PRO A 100 8.65 -8.99 -9.20
N ASP A 101 7.70 -9.60 -8.50
CA ASP A 101 7.85 -9.97 -7.09
C ASP A 101 7.04 -11.21 -6.70
N ILE A 102 7.43 -11.81 -5.58
CA ILE A 102 6.58 -12.73 -4.81
C ILE A 102 6.12 -11.99 -3.56
N GLN A 103 4.83 -12.06 -3.29
CA GLN A 103 4.23 -11.62 -2.03
C GLN A 103 3.65 -12.82 -1.31
N TYR A 104 3.68 -12.80 0.02
CA TYR A 104 3.03 -13.80 0.81
C TYR A 104 2.50 -13.22 2.12
N VAL A 105 1.47 -13.85 2.66
CA VAL A 105 0.86 -13.55 3.95
C VAL A 105 0.67 -14.85 4.70
N LEU A 106 1.06 -14.87 5.97
CA LEU A 106 0.76 -15.94 6.92
C LEU A 106 -0.05 -15.33 8.05
N GLY A 107 -1.26 -15.85 8.28
CA GLY A 107 -2.19 -15.37 9.28
C GLY A 107 -2.57 -16.46 10.26
N ALA A 108 -2.76 -16.06 11.51
CA ALA A 108 -3.36 -16.88 12.56
C ALA A 108 -4.43 -16.06 13.28
N ASP A 109 -5.59 -16.66 13.52
CA ASP A 109 -6.63 -16.08 14.36
C ASP A 109 -7.13 -17.05 15.43
N HIS A 110 -7.40 -16.50 16.61
CA HIS A 110 -7.91 -17.23 17.75
C HIS A 110 -8.73 -16.32 18.67
N THR A 111 -9.72 -16.91 19.34
CA THR A 111 -10.57 -16.21 20.31
C THR A 111 -10.43 -16.85 21.69
N PHE A 112 -9.87 -16.09 22.62
CA PHE A 112 -9.72 -16.41 24.03
C PHE A 112 -10.87 -15.81 24.85
N GLY A 113 -11.98 -16.54 25.00
CA GLY A 113 -13.14 -16.04 25.72
C GLY A 113 -13.75 -14.82 25.01
N SER A 114 -13.70 -13.64 25.64
CA SER A 114 -14.18 -12.40 25.02
C SER A 114 -13.10 -11.60 24.29
N VAL A 115 -11.87 -12.13 24.18
CA VAL A 115 -10.76 -11.49 23.47
C VAL A 115 -10.46 -12.26 22.17
N SER A 116 -10.61 -11.60 21.02
CA SER A 116 -10.18 -12.09 19.73
C SER A 116 -8.83 -11.50 19.33
N VAL A 117 -7.94 -12.34 18.79
CA VAL A 117 -6.61 -11.95 18.33
C VAL A 117 -6.42 -12.46 16.91
N ILE A 118 -6.02 -11.55 16.02
CA ILE A 118 -5.61 -11.86 14.65
C ILE A 118 -4.18 -11.36 14.48
N ALA A 119 -3.26 -12.24 14.10
CA ALA A 119 -1.89 -11.89 13.78
C ALA A 119 -1.60 -12.28 12.34
N GLN A 120 -0.94 -11.39 11.58
CA GLN A 120 -0.49 -11.68 10.23
C GLN A 120 0.96 -11.22 10.05
N TYR A 121 1.72 -12.01 9.30
CA TYR A 121 3.05 -11.69 8.83
C TYR A 121 3.04 -11.65 7.32
N LEU A 122 3.41 -10.51 6.75
CA LEU A 122 3.44 -10.31 5.31
C LEU A 122 4.89 -10.16 4.87
N GLY A 123 5.21 -10.78 3.75
CA GLY A 123 6.53 -10.69 3.15
C GLY A 123 6.48 -10.47 1.66
N ARG A 124 7.57 -9.91 1.16
CA ARG A 124 7.74 -9.62 -0.26
C ARG A 124 9.19 -9.76 -0.67
N TYR A 125 9.39 -10.41 -1.79
CA TYR A 125 10.68 -10.51 -2.46
C TYR A 125 10.59 -9.96 -3.88
N THR A 126 11.33 -8.89 -4.15
CA THR A 126 11.37 -8.23 -5.46
C THR A 126 12.54 -8.76 -6.29
N PHE A 127 12.26 -9.28 -7.48
CA PHE A 127 13.28 -9.75 -8.42
C PHE A 127 13.96 -8.58 -9.13
N ASN A 128 15.25 -8.72 -9.43
CA ASN A 128 16.06 -7.69 -10.10
C ASN A 128 15.94 -6.31 -9.42
N TRP A 129 15.85 -6.33 -8.09
CA TRP A 129 15.65 -5.12 -7.31
C TRP A 129 16.89 -4.23 -7.40
N GLU A 130 16.64 -2.96 -7.66
CA GLU A 130 17.62 -1.88 -7.57
C GLU A 130 16.96 -0.71 -6.84
N LYS A 131 17.75 0.04 -6.08
CA LYS A 131 17.25 1.17 -5.31
C LYS A 131 17.05 2.36 -6.24
N GLU A 132 15.85 2.93 -6.24
CA GLU A 132 15.60 4.20 -6.88
C GLU A 132 16.02 5.30 -5.90
N HIS A 133 17.13 5.98 -6.22
CA HIS A 133 17.71 6.96 -5.30
C HIS A 133 16.94 8.29 -5.29
N GLY A 134 16.09 8.54 -6.31
CA GLY A 134 15.47 9.84 -6.55
C GLY A 134 16.51 10.95 -6.68
N THR A 135 16.07 12.20 -6.59
CA THR A 135 16.99 13.33 -6.47
C THR A 135 17.41 13.43 -5.00
N ARG A 136 18.70 13.21 -4.72
CA ARG A 136 19.25 13.15 -3.35
C ARG A 136 19.38 14.50 -2.65
N SER A 137 19.09 15.57 -3.37
CA SER A 137 19.01 16.94 -2.88
C SER A 137 17.53 17.31 -2.96
N GLY A 138 17.05 18.14 -2.03
CA GLY A 138 15.81 18.89 -2.29
C GLY A 138 15.89 19.62 -3.65
N PRO A 139 14.80 20.27 -4.12
CA PRO A 139 14.84 20.99 -5.38
C PRO A 139 16.08 21.88 -5.39
N ASP A 140 17.06 21.54 -6.22
CA ASP A 140 18.28 22.32 -6.32
C ASP A 140 17.83 23.65 -6.91
N THR A 141 17.75 24.68 -6.09
CA THR A 141 17.22 25.98 -6.51
C THR A 141 18.10 26.60 -7.59
N GLU A 142 19.34 26.10 -7.76
CA GLU A 142 20.20 26.42 -8.89
C GLU A 142 19.60 25.99 -10.24
N ILE A 143 18.73 24.96 -10.31
CA ILE A 143 18.02 24.58 -11.55
C ILE A 143 16.99 25.64 -11.96
N LEU A 144 16.48 26.41 -11.00
CA LEU A 144 15.54 27.51 -11.25
C LEU A 144 16.23 28.79 -11.73
N ASP A 145 17.57 28.84 -11.63
CA ASP A 145 18.41 29.97 -12.07
C ASP A 145 19.14 29.68 -13.41
N VAL A 146 18.82 28.54 -14.05
CA VAL A 146 19.38 28.15 -15.35
C VAL A 146 18.69 28.93 -16.46
N ASP A 147 19.48 29.68 -17.23
CA ASP A 147 19.07 30.33 -18.46
C ASP A 147 18.32 29.35 -19.37
N TYR A 148 17.09 29.68 -19.76
CA TYR A 148 16.15 28.80 -20.46
C TYR A 148 16.64 28.46 -21.87
N SER A 149 17.56 27.50 -21.93
CA SER A 149 17.86 26.70 -23.11
C SER A 149 17.06 25.40 -23.06
N ASP A 150 16.88 24.72 -24.21
CA ASP A 150 16.33 23.36 -24.27
C ASP A 150 17.01 22.40 -23.25
N GLY A 151 18.23 22.71 -22.80
CA GLY A 151 18.92 21.99 -21.74
C GLY A 151 18.21 22.03 -20.38
N ALA A 152 17.62 23.16 -19.96
CA ALA A 152 16.98 23.30 -18.66
C ALA A 152 15.72 22.43 -18.52
N TYR A 153 14.89 22.38 -19.57
CA TYR A 153 13.73 21.49 -19.61
C TYR A 153 14.12 20.02 -19.56
N ASN A 154 15.15 19.62 -20.30
CA ASN A 154 15.65 18.24 -20.32
C ASN A 154 16.21 17.82 -18.94
N ILE A 155 16.92 18.72 -18.25
CA ILE A 155 17.41 18.48 -16.89
C ILE A 155 16.24 18.33 -15.91
N ALA A 156 15.31 19.29 -15.89
CA ALA A 156 14.20 19.29 -14.95
C ALA A 156 13.24 18.10 -15.17
N SER A 157 12.97 17.73 -16.43
CA SER A 157 12.18 16.55 -16.76
C SER A 157 12.89 15.24 -16.38
N GLY A 158 14.21 15.17 -16.50
CA GLY A 158 15.01 14.03 -16.02
C GLY A 158 14.95 13.86 -14.50
N LEU A 159 15.08 14.96 -13.76
CA LEU A 159 14.99 14.97 -12.29
C LEU A 159 13.58 14.60 -11.80
N ALA A 160 12.54 15.17 -12.42
CA ALA A 160 11.15 14.82 -12.12
C ALA A 160 10.89 13.32 -12.35
N GLN A 161 11.44 12.74 -13.42
CA GLN A 161 11.33 11.31 -13.69
C GLN A 161 12.07 10.43 -12.65
N GLN A 162 13.27 10.83 -12.20
CA GLN A 162 13.99 10.11 -11.15
C GLN A 162 13.23 10.13 -9.82
N GLU A 163 12.67 11.28 -9.44
CA GLU A 163 11.87 11.38 -8.22
C GLU A 163 10.57 10.56 -8.33
N LEU A 164 9.91 10.58 -9.50
CA LEU A 164 8.74 9.73 -9.76
C LEU A 164 9.07 8.23 -9.70
N ALA A 165 10.24 7.80 -10.16
CA ALA A 165 10.67 6.40 -10.05
C ALA A 165 10.78 5.97 -8.57
N LYS A 166 11.36 6.82 -7.72
CA LYS A 166 11.41 6.62 -6.27
C LYS A 166 10.01 6.60 -5.64
N TYR A 167 9.12 7.52 -6.03
CA TYR A 167 7.72 7.49 -5.58
C TYR A 167 6.97 6.23 -6.01
N ASN A 168 7.15 5.76 -7.24
CA ASN A 168 6.58 4.50 -7.69
C ASN A 168 7.13 3.32 -6.88
N GLN A 169 8.43 3.30 -6.57
CA GLN A 169 9.03 2.27 -5.73
C GLN A 169 8.42 2.27 -4.30
N MET A 170 8.11 3.43 -3.73
CA MET A 170 7.40 3.54 -2.45
C MET A 170 5.92 3.13 -2.56
N LEU A 171 5.21 3.64 -3.57
CA LEU A 171 3.80 3.35 -3.86
C LEU A 171 3.57 1.84 -4.00
N PHE A 172 4.48 1.17 -4.71
CA PHE A 172 4.42 -0.25 -4.89
C PHE A 172 5.03 -1.03 -3.75
N SER A 173 5.46 -0.45 -2.63
CA SER A 173 6.18 -1.14 -1.55
C SER A 173 7.30 -2.05 -2.11
N GLN A 174 8.26 -1.45 -2.79
CA GLN A 174 9.47 -2.12 -3.28
C GLN A 174 10.72 -1.35 -2.87
N THR A 175 10.71 -0.70 -1.70
CA THR A 175 11.83 0.13 -1.21
C THR A 175 13.05 -0.69 -0.78
N ALA A 176 12.90 -2.01 -0.66
CA ALA A 176 13.98 -2.96 -0.44
C ALA A 176 13.71 -4.25 -1.24
N ARG A 177 14.78 -5.02 -1.53
CA ARG A 177 14.66 -6.32 -2.22
C ARG A 177 13.78 -7.29 -1.45
N LEU A 178 13.97 -7.33 -0.14
CA LEU A 178 13.22 -8.16 0.78
C LEU A 178 12.52 -7.22 1.76
N GLN A 179 11.19 -7.27 1.79
CA GLN A 179 10.37 -6.45 2.68
C GLN A 179 9.45 -7.32 3.52
N HIS A 180 9.33 -7.00 4.80
CA HIS A 180 8.44 -7.71 5.71
C HIS A 180 7.79 -6.80 6.72
N LEU A 181 6.56 -7.14 7.07
CA LEU A 181 5.78 -6.44 8.09
C LEU A 181 4.92 -7.43 8.85
N ALA A 182 4.55 -7.06 10.07
CA ALA A 182 3.56 -7.77 10.86
C ALA A 182 2.39 -6.86 11.20
N THR A 183 1.20 -7.44 11.27
CA THR A 183 0.00 -6.78 11.77
C THR A 183 -0.64 -7.63 12.85
N THR A 184 -1.11 -6.98 13.91
CA THR A 184 -1.83 -7.65 14.98
C THR A 184 -3.08 -6.84 15.28
N ARG A 185 -4.23 -7.51 15.32
CA ARG A 185 -5.48 -6.93 15.80
C ARG A 185 -5.91 -7.67 17.05
N ILE A 186 -6.23 -6.91 18.09
CA ILE A 186 -6.79 -7.42 19.33
C ILE A 186 -8.15 -6.75 19.50
N GLU A 187 -9.18 -7.53 19.81
CA GLU A 187 -10.53 -7.04 20.06
C GLU A 187 -11.07 -7.70 21.33
N TRP A 188 -11.54 -6.89 22.27
CA TRP A 188 -12.09 -7.32 23.54
C TRP A 188 -13.53 -6.85 23.66
N LEU A 189 -14.44 -7.82 23.78
CA LEU A 189 -15.85 -7.60 24.05
C LEU A 189 -16.11 -7.62 25.56
N LEU A 190 -16.84 -6.60 26.02
CA LEU A 190 -17.14 -6.30 27.41
C LEU A 190 -18.64 -6.04 27.56
N ALA A 191 -19.16 -6.25 28.78
CA ALA A 191 -20.55 -5.97 29.13
C ALA A 191 -21.56 -6.62 28.17
N HIS A 192 -21.46 -7.93 27.95
CA HIS A 192 -22.31 -8.69 27.02
C HIS A 192 -22.34 -8.05 25.62
N ASP A 193 -21.15 -7.80 25.06
CA ASP A 193 -20.93 -7.23 23.73
C ASP A 193 -21.45 -5.79 23.53
N THR A 194 -21.78 -5.10 24.63
CA THR A 194 -22.21 -3.69 24.59
C THR A 194 -21.02 -2.75 24.39
N LEU A 195 -19.86 -3.10 24.94
CA LEU A 195 -18.62 -2.33 24.80
C LEU A 195 -17.57 -3.18 24.08
N SER A 196 -16.90 -2.60 23.09
CA SER A 196 -15.79 -3.21 22.38
C SER A 196 -14.56 -2.32 22.50
N LEU A 197 -13.43 -2.92 22.86
CA LEU A 197 -12.12 -2.28 22.83
C LEU A 197 -11.30 -2.99 21.77
N SER A 198 -10.80 -2.27 20.79
CA SER A 198 -10.00 -2.84 19.72
C SER A 198 -8.73 -2.03 19.50
N VAL A 199 -7.66 -2.71 19.14
CA VAL A 199 -6.42 -2.08 18.69
C VAL A 199 -5.88 -2.84 17.49
N LEU A 200 -5.57 -2.11 16.44
CA LEU A 200 -4.78 -2.60 15.31
C LEU A 200 -3.36 -2.07 15.45
N GLY A 201 -2.39 -2.96 15.45
CA GLY A 201 -0.98 -2.66 15.35
C GLY A 201 -0.42 -3.11 14.00
N PHE A 202 0.45 -2.29 13.44
CA PHE A 202 1.19 -2.55 12.21
C PHE A 202 2.65 -2.19 12.44
N ARG A 203 3.58 -3.04 12.00
CA ARG A 203 5.01 -2.75 12.02
C ARG A 203 5.66 -3.27 10.76
N ASN A 204 6.24 -2.38 9.96
CA ASN A 204 7.13 -2.72 8.87
C ASN A 204 8.56 -2.83 9.41
N PHE A 205 9.14 -4.02 9.37
CA PHE A 205 10.49 -4.25 9.90
C PHE A 205 11.57 -3.73 8.96
N THR A 206 11.24 -3.54 7.68
CA THR A 206 12.20 -3.14 6.66
C THR A 206 12.31 -1.64 6.51
N THR A 207 11.20 -0.92 6.62
CA THR A 207 11.17 0.56 6.58
C THR A 207 11.08 1.18 7.96
N GLU A 208 10.95 0.37 9.01
CA GLU A 208 10.77 0.79 10.42
C GLU A 208 9.50 1.61 10.69
N GLU A 209 8.58 1.62 9.74
CA GLU A 209 7.26 2.26 9.82
C GLU A 209 6.34 1.50 10.78
N TRP A 210 5.52 2.23 11.53
CA TRP A 210 4.51 1.63 12.40
C TRP A 210 3.22 2.42 12.41
N LEU A 211 2.13 1.71 12.66
CA LEU A 211 0.82 2.29 12.90
C LEU A 211 0.19 1.63 14.12
N VAL A 212 -0.45 2.44 14.95
CA VAL A 212 -1.35 1.96 16.01
C VAL A 212 -2.69 2.67 15.85
N ALA A 213 -3.76 1.89 15.79
CA ALA A 213 -5.12 2.39 15.65
C ALA A 213 -6.01 1.82 16.76
N PRO A 214 -6.11 2.49 17.92
CA PRO A 214 -7.05 2.13 18.97
C PRO A 214 -8.47 2.58 18.57
N LYS A 215 -9.47 1.77 18.93
CA LYS A 215 -10.88 2.07 18.71
C LYS A 215 -11.75 1.48 19.81
N ILE A 216 -12.64 2.31 20.33
CA ILE A 216 -13.67 1.97 21.31
C ILE A 216 -15.02 2.00 20.59
N GLY A 217 -15.81 0.94 20.69
CA GLY A 217 -17.18 0.89 20.18
C GLY A 217 -18.19 0.67 21.30
N TYR A 218 -19.27 1.44 21.31
CA TYR A 218 -20.36 1.33 22.27
C TYR A 218 -21.71 1.13 21.56
N ARG A 219 -22.42 0.06 21.91
CA ARG A 219 -23.75 -0.25 21.41
C ARG A 219 -24.78 0.53 22.23
N LEU A 220 -25.40 1.52 21.61
CA LEU A 220 -26.45 2.34 22.24
C LEU A 220 -27.80 1.62 22.22
N SER A 221 -28.06 0.86 21.16
CA SER A 221 -29.24 0.02 20.98
C SER A 221 -28.94 -1.12 20.01
N ASP A 222 -29.90 -2.00 19.76
CA ASP A 222 -29.77 -3.09 18.78
C ASP A 222 -29.49 -2.59 17.35
N SER A 223 -29.84 -1.34 17.03
CA SER A 223 -29.68 -0.76 15.69
C SER A 223 -28.59 0.31 15.60
N MET A 224 -27.99 0.74 16.72
CA MET A 224 -27.13 1.92 16.77
C MET A 224 -25.83 1.65 17.56
N ILE A 225 -24.70 1.93 16.91
CA ILE A 225 -23.37 1.75 17.48
C ILE A 225 -22.53 3.01 17.21
N THR A 226 -21.86 3.50 18.24
CA THR A 226 -20.91 4.61 18.14
C THR A 226 -19.50 4.09 18.29
N TYR A 227 -18.58 4.64 17.51
CA TYR A 227 -17.14 4.39 17.64
C TYR A 227 -16.39 5.69 17.90
N VAL A 228 -15.36 5.60 18.71
CA VAL A 228 -14.34 6.63 18.88
C VAL A 228 -12.99 5.96 18.73
N GLY A 229 -12.12 6.52 17.90
CA GLY A 229 -10.81 5.94 17.64
C GLY A 229 -9.78 6.97 17.22
N ALA A 230 -8.58 6.49 16.97
CA ALA A 230 -7.52 7.27 16.37
C ALA A 230 -6.70 6.38 15.44
N GLU A 231 -6.01 7.00 14.48
CA GLU A 231 -4.97 6.37 13.70
C GLU A 231 -3.68 7.16 13.90
N ILE A 232 -2.63 6.49 14.36
CA ILE A 232 -1.34 7.11 14.65
C ILE A 232 -0.31 6.46 13.75
N PHE A 233 0.26 7.24 12.85
CA PHE A 233 1.30 6.81 11.91
C PHE A 233 2.65 7.36 12.35
N SER A 234 3.71 6.60 12.14
CA SER A 234 5.08 7.09 12.34
C SER A 234 6.07 6.26 11.53
N GLY A 235 7.09 6.91 10.99
CA GLY A 235 8.15 6.26 10.24
C GLY A 235 9.32 7.20 9.97
N PRO A 236 10.49 6.66 9.57
CA PRO A 236 11.64 7.47 9.18
C PRO A 236 11.35 8.39 7.98
N ALA A 237 12.12 9.47 7.84
CA ALA A 237 12.04 10.34 6.66
C ALA A 237 12.31 9.56 5.36
N GLY A 238 11.56 9.86 4.31
CA GLY A 238 11.66 9.16 3.02
C GLY A 238 10.96 7.79 2.97
N THR A 239 10.11 7.50 3.95
CA THR A 239 9.16 6.38 3.93
C THR A 239 7.73 6.90 3.72
N LEU A 240 6.76 6.02 3.47
CA LEU A 240 5.37 6.43 3.24
C LEU A 240 4.79 7.08 4.51
N PHE A 241 4.97 6.45 5.67
CA PHE A 241 4.45 6.92 6.95
C PHE A 241 5.17 8.17 7.42
N GLY A 242 6.48 8.28 7.18
CA GLY A 242 7.20 9.54 7.46
C GLY A 242 6.78 10.71 6.56
N MET A 243 6.06 10.47 5.45
CA MET A 243 5.48 11.54 4.62
C MET A 243 4.07 11.96 5.09
N ILE A 244 3.33 11.05 5.71
CA ILE A 244 1.92 11.27 6.04
C ILE A 244 1.65 11.45 7.53
N ASP A 245 2.62 11.14 8.41
CA ASP A 245 2.43 11.13 9.87
C ASP A 245 1.81 12.42 10.43
N GLN A 246 2.31 13.58 10.01
CA GLN A 246 1.84 14.89 10.47
C GLN A 246 0.45 15.25 9.95
N SER A 247 0.04 14.70 8.82
CA SER A 247 -1.21 15.09 8.14
C SER A 247 -2.35 14.09 8.30
N MET A 248 -2.03 12.80 8.46
CA MET A 248 -3.00 11.71 8.50
C MET A 248 -3.17 11.11 9.89
N SER A 249 -2.30 11.40 10.87
CA SER A 249 -2.55 10.99 12.25
C SER A 249 -3.71 11.81 12.83
N ALA A 250 -4.84 11.16 13.06
CA ALA A 250 -6.08 11.84 13.45
C ALA A 250 -6.95 10.97 14.36
N GLY A 251 -7.70 11.65 15.24
CA GLY A 251 -8.81 11.07 15.97
C GLY A 251 -10.09 11.14 15.14
N TYR A 252 -10.99 10.18 15.31
CA TYR A 252 -12.29 10.16 14.67
C TYR A 252 -13.40 9.69 15.61
N ALA A 253 -14.62 10.05 15.27
CA ALA A 253 -15.84 9.52 15.86
C ALA A 253 -16.81 9.14 14.74
N GLU A 254 -17.40 7.96 14.85
CA GLU A 254 -18.34 7.42 13.86
C GLU A 254 -19.63 6.99 14.55
N LEU A 255 -20.75 7.19 13.86
CA LEU A 255 -22.04 6.65 14.26
C LEU A 255 -22.58 5.77 13.14
N ARG A 256 -22.85 4.51 13.46
CA ARG A 256 -23.49 3.57 12.54
C ARG A 256 -24.89 3.26 13.02
N ALA A 257 -25.88 3.56 12.17
CA ALA A 257 -27.27 3.19 12.37
C ALA A 257 -27.72 2.28 11.22
N THR A 258 -28.40 1.20 11.55
CA THR A 258 -29.04 0.32 10.56
C THR A 258 -30.55 0.55 10.67
N LEU A 259 -31.15 1.07 9.60
CA LEU A 259 -32.59 1.34 9.50
C LEU A 259 -33.35 0.14 8.91
#